data_AF-A0A8E0IEJ1-F1
#
_entry.id   AF-A0A8E0IEJ1-F1
#
_cell.length_a   1.000
_cell.length_b   1.000
_cell.length_c   1.000
_cell.angle_alpha   90.00
_cell.angle_beta   90.00
_cell.angle_gamma   90.00
#
_symmetry.space_group_name_H-M   'P 1'
#
loop_
_entity.id
_entity.type
_entity.pdbx_description
1 polymer ?
#
loop_
_entity_poly.entity_id
_entity_poly.type
_entity_poly.pdbx_seq_one_letter_code
_entity_poly.pdbx_strand_id
1 'polypeptide(L)'
;ELTTITVHFNREEPDLMDRDSVRKMVQNYINKDNLSNPEFARQAKINDRTVRRLLNSEESISDSALKKLAAACVQPKFAVVGFNSGKVYFRGEHHADCTR
;
A
#
# COMPACT_ATOMS: atom_id res chain seq x y z
N GLU A 1 16.53 26.97 7.87
CA GLU A 1 16.31 25.77 7.05
C GLU A 1 15.12 24.99 7.60
N LEU A 2 14.21 24.53 6.74
CA LEU A 2 13.07 23.71 7.17
C LEU A 2 13.52 22.25 7.22
N THR A 3 13.64 21.68 8.41
CA THR A 3 13.96 20.26 8.59
C THR A 3 12.67 19.44 8.51
N THR A 4 12.47 18.77 7.38
CA THR A 4 11.34 17.83 7.21
C THR A 4 11.74 16.46 7.76
N ILE A 5 11.03 15.99 8.79
CA ILE A 5 11.20 14.63 9.31
C ILE A 5 10.04 13.78 8.75
N THR A 6 10.35 12.85 7.84
CA THR A 6 9.38 11.88 7.35
C THR A 6 9.33 10.71 8.32
N VAL A 7 8.26 10.63 9.12
CA VAL A 7 8.05 9.47 10.01
C VAL A 7 7.26 8.40 9.25
N HIS A 8 7.94 7.32 8.90
CA HIS A 8 7.31 6.13 8.36
C HIS A 8 6.70 5.32 9.51
N PHE A 9 5.37 5.30 9.61
CA PHE A 9 4.68 4.36 10.49
C PHE A 9 4.74 2.97 9.85
N ASN A 10 5.84 2.24 10.08
CA ASN A 10 5.83 0.80 9.90
C ASN A 10 4.88 0.24 10.96
N ARG A 11 3.71 -0.26 10.54
CA ARG A 11 2.78 -0.90 11.45
C ARG A 11 2.83 -2.41 11.24
N GLU A 12 3.00 -3.09 12.37
CA GLU A 12 2.98 -4.52 12.67
C GLU A 12 2.75 -5.42 11.46
N GLU A 13 3.78 -6.22 11.11
CA GLU A 13 3.60 -7.34 10.19
C GLU A 13 2.50 -8.24 10.77
N PRO A 14 1.34 -8.39 10.11
CA PRO A 14 0.37 -9.36 10.59
C PRO A 14 0.97 -10.74 10.39
N ASP A 15 1.00 -11.51 11.49
CA ASP A 15 1.24 -12.94 11.47
C ASP A 15 0.38 -13.58 10.37
N LEU A 16 1.03 -14.29 9.46
CA LEU A 16 0.44 -15.07 8.35
C LEU A 16 -0.74 -14.39 7.64
N MET A 17 -0.45 -13.61 6.59
CA MET A 17 -1.50 -13.12 5.69
C MET A 17 -2.13 -14.26 4.91
N ASP A 18 -3.39 -14.56 5.22
CA ASP A 18 -4.23 -15.48 4.45
C ASP A 18 -4.33 -15.04 2.98
N ARG A 19 -4.12 -15.98 2.05
CA ARG A 19 -4.09 -15.74 0.61
C ARG A 19 -5.38 -15.11 0.11
N ASP A 20 -6.53 -15.58 0.60
CA ASP A 20 -7.83 -15.06 0.18
C ASP A 20 -8.04 -13.61 0.62
N SER A 21 -7.55 -13.27 1.82
CA SER A 21 -7.55 -11.92 2.34
C SER A 21 -6.68 -10.98 1.50
N VAL A 22 -5.46 -11.41 1.12
CA VAL A 22 -4.58 -10.64 0.22
C VAL A 22 -5.20 -10.50 -1.17
N ARG A 23 -5.81 -11.56 -1.71
CA ARG A 23 -6.51 -11.52 -3.01
C ARG A 23 -7.61 -10.48 -3.02
N LYS A 24 -8.48 -10.46 -1.99
CA LYS A 24 -9.56 -9.47 -1.86
C LYS A 24 -9.01 -8.05 -1.76
N MET A 25 -7.95 -7.85 -0.97
CA MET A 25 -7.30 -6.55 -0.81
C MET A 25 -6.75 -6.01 -2.14
N VAL A 26 -6.00 -6.84 -2.87
CA VAL A 26 -5.44 -6.50 -4.18
C VAL A 26 -6.54 -6.22 -5.20
N GLN A 27 -7.57 -7.07 -5.26
CA GLN A 27 -8.69 -6.88 -6.18
C GLN A 27 -9.44 -5.57 -5.90
N ASN A 28 -9.69 -5.26 -4.63
CA ASN A 28 -10.36 -4.01 -4.25
C ASN A 28 -9.52 -2.79 -4.60
N TYR A 29 -8.21 -2.83 -4.38
CA TYR A 29 -7.29 -1.76 -4.74
C TYR A 29 -7.28 -1.51 -6.25
N ILE A 30 -7.09 -2.58 -7.04
CA ILE A 30 -7.10 -2.52 -8.51
C ILE A 30 -8.42 -1.93 -9.04
N ASN A 31 -9.56 -2.39 -8.52
CA ASN A 31 -10.87 -1.92 -8.94
C ASN A 31 -11.12 -0.46 -8.56
N LYS A 32 -10.72 -0.06 -7.35
CA LYS A 32 -10.91 1.30 -6.84
C LYS A 32 -10.10 2.33 -7.62
N ASP A 33 -8.86 1.99 -7.96
CA ASP A 33 -7.94 2.89 -8.68
C ASP A 33 -7.99 2.68 -10.20
N ASN A 34 -8.91 1.85 -10.71
CA ASN A 34 -9.05 1.49 -12.13
C ASN A 34 -7.73 1.06 -12.79
N LEU A 35 -6.90 0.31 -12.06
CA LEU A 35 -5.60 -0.15 -12.55
C LEU A 35 -5.74 -1.44 -13.36
N SER A 36 -4.83 -1.64 -14.30
CA SER A 36 -4.60 -2.96 -14.89
C SER A 36 -3.64 -3.80 -14.03
N ASN A 37 -3.69 -5.13 -14.17
CA ASN A 37 -2.77 -6.03 -13.45
C ASN A 37 -1.28 -5.67 -13.64
N PRO A 38 -0.79 -5.31 -14.85
CA PRO A 38 0.59 -4.87 -15.04
C PRO A 38 0.93 -3.55 -14.34
N GLU A 39 -0.01 -2.61 -14.24
CA GLU A 39 0.22 -1.34 -13.56
C GLU A 39 0.35 -1.53 -12.05
N PHE A 40 -0.55 -2.33 -11.47
CA PHE A 40 -0.43 -2.72 -10.07
C PHE A 40 0.88 -3.48 -9.80
N ALA A 41 1.24 -4.44 -10.66
CA ALA A 41 2.48 -5.20 -10.54
C ALA A 41 3.72 -4.28 -10.51
N ARG A 42 3.73 -3.24 -11.36
CA ARG A 42 4.79 -2.23 -11.40
C ARG A 42 4.87 -1.44 -10.09
N GLN A 43 3.73 -1.02 -9.54
CA GLN A 43 3.67 -0.32 -8.24
C GLN A 43 4.17 -1.21 -7.10
N ALA A 44 3.75 -2.46 -7.08
CA ALA A 44 4.15 -3.47 -6.10
C ALA A 44 5.58 -4.00 -6.28
N LYS A 45 6.28 -3.60 -7.36
CA LYS A 45 7.60 -4.10 -7.77
C LYS A 45 7.66 -5.64 -7.77
N ILE A 46 6.61 -6.25 -8.30
CA ILE A 46 6.46 -7.70 -8.41
C ILE A 46 6.14 -8.10 -9.85
N ASN A 47 6.43 -9.34 -10.21
CA ASN A 47 6.13 -9.85 -11.54
C ASN A 47 4.59 -9.92 -11.76
N ASP A 48 4.10 -9.45 -12.90
CA ASP A 48 2.67 -9.44 -13.24
C ASP A 48 2.06 -10.85 -13.24
N ARG A 49 2.86 -11.87 -13.57
CA ARG A 49 2.47 -13.27 -13.45
C ARG A 49 2.05 -13.62 -12.02
N THR A 50 2.71 -13.06 -11.01
CA THR A 50 2.38 -13.29 -9.59
C THR A 50 1.03 -12.67 -9.23
N VAL A 51 0.73 -11.48 -9.76
CA VAL A 51 -0.57 -10.82 -9.60
C VAL A 51 -1.67 -11.67 -10.26
N ARG A 52 -1.45 -12.14 -11.50
CA ARG A 52 -2.40 -13.01 -12.19
C ARG A 52 -2.60 -14.34 -11.46
N ARG A 53 -1.55 -14.94 -10.90
CA ARG A 53 -1.64 -16.18 -10.08
C ARG A 53 -2.45 -15.96 -8.81
N LEU A 54 -2.32 -14.78 -8.19
CA LEU A 54 -3.11 -14.44 -6.99
C LEU A 54 -4.60 -14.32 -7.32
N LEU A 55 -4.92 -13.65 -8.42
CA LEU A 55 -6.31 -13.30 -8.78
C LEU A 55 -7.04 -14.44 -9.50
N ASN A 56 -6.36 -15.20 -10.36
CA ASN A 56 -6.98 -16.07 -11.36
C ASN A 56 -6.62 -17.55 -11.24
N SER A 57 -5.77 -17.94 -10.31
CA SER A 57 -5.31 -19.33 -10.13
C SER A 57 -5.44 -19.75 -8.67
N GLU A 58 -5.29 -21.05 -8.38
CA GLU A 58 -5.08 -21.60 -7.03
C GLU A 58 -3.62 -21.96 -6.78
N GLU A 59 -2.75 -21.66 -7.75
CA GLU A 59 -1.32 -21.89 -7.62
C GLU A 59 -0.75 -21.23 -6.36
N SER A 60 0.14 -21.97 -5.69
CA SER A 60 0.82 -21.50 -4.49
C SER A 60 1.68 -20.27 -4.79
N ILE A 61 1.63 -19.33 -3.85
CA ILE A 61 2.39 -18.08 -3.86
C ILE A 61 3.14 -18.03 -2.55
N SER A 62 4.41 -17.62 -2.59
CA SER A 62 5.22 -17.51 -1.39
C SER A 62 4.71 -16.43 -0.46
N ASP A 63 4.87 -16.62 0.85
CA ASP A 63 4.50 -15.62 1.86
C ASP A 63 5.20 -14.28 1.62
N SER A 64 6.45 -14.31 1.14
CA SER A 64 7.20 -13.12 0.75
C SER A 64 6.55 -12.32 -0.37
N ALA A 65 5.90 -13.01 -1.32
CA ALA A 65 5.16 -12.37 -2.40
C ALA A 65 3.80 -11.85 -1.90
N LEU A 66 3.11 -12.61 -1.04
CA LEU A 66 1.87 -12.16 -0.38
C LEU A 66 2.08 -10.88 0.43
N LYS A 67 3.15 -10.81 1.24
CA LYS A 67 3.52 -9.61 2.00
C LYS A 67 3.76 -8.40 1.09
N LYS A 68 4.47 -8.57 -0.03
CA LYS A 68 4.71 -7.48 -1.00
C LYS A 68 3.42 -6.99 -1.67
N LEU A 69 2.55 -7.92 -2.05
CA LEU A 69 1.27 -7.61 -2.68
C LEU A 69 0.37 -6.82 -1.72
N ALA A 70 0.27 -7.26 -0.47
CA ALA A 70 -0.49 -6.55 0.55
C ALA A 70 0.12 -5.19 0.89
N ALA A 71 1.44 -5.10 1.05
CA ALA A 71 2.13 -3.83 1.34
C ALA A 71 1.89 -2.78 0.23
N ALA A 72 1.78 -3.19 -1.03
CA ALA A 72 1.48 -2.30 -2.13
C ALA A 72 0.05 -1.71 -2.07
N CYS A 73 -0.90 -2.44 -1.49
CA CYS A 73 -2.27 -1.96 -1.28
C CYS A 73 -2.41 -1.03 -0.08
N VAL A 74 -1.42 -1.02 0.84
CA VAL A 74 -1.41 -0.13 1.99
C VAL A 74 -0.83 1.22 1.54
N GLN A 75 -1.70 2.20 1.35
CA GLN A 75 -1.25 3.57 1.15
C GLN A 75 -0.51 4.04 2.42
N PRO A 76 0.78 4.45 2.31
CA PRO A 76 1.52 4.92 3.47
C PRO A 76 0.84 6.17 4.03
N LYS A 77 0.28 6.04 5.23
CA LYS A 77 -0.17 7.18 6.05
C LYS A 77 1.08 7.77 6.68
N PHE A 78 1.61 8.85 6.12
CA PHE A 78 2.67 9.61 6.77
C PHE A 78 2.08 10.85 7.44
N ALA A 79 2.69 11.23 8.57
CA ALA A 79 2.45 12.50 9.21
C ALA A 79 3.67 13.40 8.96
N VAL A 80 3.45 14.62 8.49
CA VAL A 80 4.48 15.66 8.44
C VAL A 80 4.31 16.52 9.69
N VAL A 81 5.34 16.62 10.52
CA VAL A 81 5.34 17.50 11.70
C VAL A 81 6.16 18.74 11.38
N GLY A 82 5.50 19.90 11.33
CA GLY A 82 6.17 21.19 11.17
C GLY A 82 6.86 21.60 12.48
N PHE A 83 8.18 21.44 12.57
CA PHE A 83 8.96 21.70 13.79
C PHE A 83 8.79 23.12 14.36
N ASN A 84 8.57 24.12 13.48
CA ASN A 84 8.39 25.53 13.87
C ASN A 84 6.93 25.94 14.11
N SER A 85 5.94 25.10 13.80
CA SER A 85 4.52 25.43 13.90
C SER A 85 3.72 24.51 14.82
N GLY A 86 4.30 23.37 15.23
CA GLY A 86 3.59 22.33 15.99
C GLY A 86 2.46 21.65 15.22
N LYS A 87 2.31 21.92 13.91
CA LYS A 87 1.23 21.40 13.09
C LYS A 87 1.57 19.99 12.60
N VAL A 88 0.63 19.08 12.78
CA VAL A 88 0.69 17.71 12.24
C VAL A 88 -0.20 17.65 11.00
N TYR A 89 0.40 17.37 9.85
CA TYR A 89 -0.31 17.16 8.59
C TYR A 89 -0.39 15.68 8.31
N PHE A 90 -1.60 15.15 8.18
CA PHE A 90 -1.83 13.77 7.76
C PHE A 90 -1.99 13.75 6.24
N ARG A 91 -1.39 12.80 5.52
CA ARG A 91 -1.84 12.52 4.13
C ARG A 91 -2.44 11.13 4.10
N GLY A 92 -3.75 11.07 3.97
CA GLY A 92 -4.53 9.84 3.83
C GLY A 92 -5.77 10.11 2.98
N GLU A 93 -6.53 9.06 2.68
CA GLU A 93 -7.68 9.08 1.76
C GLU A 93 -8.79 10.10 2.08
N HIS A 94 -8.80 10.64 3.30
CA HIS A 94 -9.73 11.67 3.76
C HIS A 94 -9.06 13.05 3.94
N HIS A 95 -8.16 13.44 3.05
CA HIS A 95 -7.67 14.82 3.04
C HIS A 95 -8.54 15.67 2.10
N ALA A 96 -9.55 16.28 2.70
CA ALA A 96 -10.10 17.54 2.19
C ALA A 96 -9.03 18.62 2.34
N ASP A 97 -8.67 19.23 1.22
CA ASP A 97 -7.87 20.45 1.03
C ASP A 97 -7.00 20.92 2.21
N CYS A 98 -5.70 20.77 2.03
CA CYS A 98 -4.70 21.60 2.72
C CYS A 98 -3.77 22.26 1.70
N THR A 99 -4.34 22.89 0.67
CA THR A 99 -3.72 24.03 -0.03
C THR A 99 -4.38 25.31 0.47
N ARG A 100 -3.68 26.02 1.35
CA ARG A 100 -3.91 27.44 1.59
C ARG A 100 -2.58 28.14 1.67
#